data_AF-A0A2V5ZE72-F1
#
_entry.id   AF-A0A2V5ZE72-F1
#
_cell.length_a   1.000
_cell.length_b   1.000
_cell.length_c   1.000
_cell.angle_alpha   90.00
_cell.angle_beta   90.00
_cell.angle_gamma   90.00
#
_symmetry.space_group_name_H-M   'P 1'
#
loop_
_entity.id
_entity.type
_entity.pdbx_description
1 polymer ?
#
loop_
_entity_poly.entity_id
_entity_poly.type
_entity_poly.pdbx_seq_one_letter_code
_entity_poly.pdbx_strand_id
1 'polypeptide(L)'
;MTRHFLQSAVPTPSTRKRQRERASAFTLLELLIVLAITGLLLVLIAPMFTAIKGGTDVTSAAYTIKGVLDTARTYAKANNTYVWVGFYEEDVSAPSPVQAPDPRCTGCVGRLVMSIVASKNGTNLGADASSNATGTENFIDATQLVQVNKLIKIDNLHLPLFALGTGGTGDTFDARPSPTPASDAPFSRFGELNALPPNTAPYEATNGGLTKFPFQYPVGSPVPTWQYRFPSQ
;
A
#
# COMPACT_ATOMS: atom_id res chain seq x y z
N MET A 1 -40.76 11.66 -103.16
CA MET A 1 -41.94 11.84 -102.27
C MET A 1 -41.91 10.66 -101.32
N THR A 2 -41.65 10.81 -100.01
CA THR A 2 -42.59 11.34 -99.02
C THR A 2 -41.81 11.72 -97.74
N ARG A 3 -42.17 12.86 -97.13
CA ARG A 3 -41.59 13.42 -95.90
C ARG A 3 -41.89 12.53 -94.69
N HIS A 4 -41.06 12.57 -93.63
CA HIS A 4 -41.48 12.63 -92.22
C HIS A 4 -40.21 12.60 -91.32
N PHE A 5 -39.82 13.73 -90.72
CA PHE A 5 -40.26 14.28 -89.41
C PHE A 5 -39.25 13.90 -88.32
N LEU A 6 -38.44 14.88 -87.92
CA LEU A 6 -37.53 14.80 -86.78
C LEU A 6 -38.35 14.74 -85.48
N GLN A 7 -38.33 13.62 -84.78
CA GLN A 7 -38.88 13.50 -83.43
C GLN A 7 -37.77 13.85 -82.43
N SER A 8 -37.90 15.02 -81.82
CA SER A 8 -37.12 15.47 -80.67
C SER A 8 -37.25 14.49 -79.50
N ALA A 9 -36.15 13.95 -79.01
CA ALA A 9 -36.11 13.20 -77.76
C ALA A 9 -36.30 14.14 -76.57
N VAL A 10 -37.45 14.03 -75.90
CA VAL A 10 -37.71 14.66 -74.60
C VAL A 10 -36.92 13.89 -73.53
N PRO A 11 -36.11 14.53 -72.68
CA PRO A 11 -35.47 13.85 -71.56
C PRO A 11 -36.49 13.61 -70.46
N THR A 12 -36.74 12.34 -70.15
CA THR A 12 -37.61 11.92 -69.05
C THR A 12 -36.96 12.27 -67.70
N PRO A 13 -37.67 12.93 -66.76
CA PRO A 13 -37.13 13.16 -65.43
C PRO A 13 -37.01 11.81 -64.70
N SER A 14 -35.78 11.44 -64.32
CA SER A 14 -35.53 10.30 -63.44
C SER A 14 -36.06 10.62 -62.04
N THR A 15 -37.25 10.12 -61.72
CA THR A 15 -37.82 10.18 -60.37
C THR A 15 -36.95 9.34 -59.44
N ARG A 16 -35.97 9.99 -58.79
CA ARG A 16 -35.15 9.38 -57.74
C ARG A 16 -36.10 8.99 -56.61
N LYS A 17 -36.50 7.72 -56.54
CA LYS A 17 -37.21 7.17 -55.38
C LYS A 17 -36.32 7.43 -54.17
N ARG A 18 -36.71 8.42 -53.36
CA ARG A 18 -36.14 8.64 -52.03
C ARG A 18 -36.47 7.38 -51.26
N GLN A 19 -35.49 6.47 -51.16
CA GLN A 19 -35.58 5.30 -50.31
C GLN A 19 -35.67 5.87 -48.90
N ARG A 20 -36.90 6.02 -48.42
CA ARG A 20 -37.21 6.45 -47.06
C ARG A 20 -36.68 5.32 -46.20
N GLU A 21 -35.46 5.48 -45.67
CA GLU A 21 -34.99 4.69 -44.55
C GLU A 21 -36.11 4.76 -43.52
N ARG A 22 -36.78 3.62 -43.32
CA ARG A 22 -37.71 3.47 -42.22
C ARG A 22 -36.82 3.58 -41.00
N ALA A 23 -36.78 4.77 -40.40
CA ALA A 23 -36.30 4.93 -39.04
C ALA A 23 -37.20 4.03 -38.19
N SER A 24 -36.74 2.80 -37.96
CA SER A 24 -37.40 1.86 -37.08
C SER A 24 -37.23 2.44 -35.67
N ALA A 25 -38.27 3.10 -35.18
CA ALA A 25 -38.31 3.47 -33.78
C ALA A 25 -38.33 2.18 -32.95
N PHE A 26 -37.54 2.14 -31.88
CA PHE A 26 -37.54 1.03 -30.93
C PHE A 26 -38.96 0.78 -30.43
N THR A 27 -39.37 -0.49 -30.42
CA THR A 27 -40.64 -0.87 -29.82
C THR A 27 -40.59 -0.68 -28.30
N LEU A 28 -41.74 -0.47 -27.67
CA LEU A 28 -41.83 -0.34 -26.20
C LEU A 28 -41.24 -1.57 -25.49
N LEU A 29 -41.42 -2.75 -26.06
CA LEU A 29 -40.89 -4.00 -25.53
C LEU A 29 -39.36 -4.05 -25.59
N GLU A 30 -38.76 -3.65 -26.72
CA GLU A 30 -37.30 -3.60 -26.85
C GLU A 30 -36.68 -2.61 -25.87
N LEU A 31 -37.28 -1.43 -25.71
CA LEU A 31 -36.80 -0.45 -24.72
C LEU A 31 -36.87 -1.01 -23.30
N LEU A 32 -37.94 -1.74 -22.96
CA LEU A 32 -38.09 -2.37 -21.64
C LEU A 32 -37.04 -3.45 -21.39
N ILE A 33 -36.74 -4.29 -22.40
CA ILE A 33 -35.68 -5.30 -22.32
C ILE A 33 -34.30 -4.63 -22.16
N VAL A 34 -34.02 -3.56 -22.89
CA VAL A 34 -32.75 -2.82 -22.79
C VAL A 34 -32.58 -2.22 -21.39
N LEU A 35 -33.62 -1.62 -20.83
CA LEU A 35 -33.58 -1.08 -19.46
C LEU A 35 -33.43 -2.19 -18.41
N ALA A 36 -34.08 -3.34 -18.59
CA ALA A 36 -33.91 -4.49 -17.71
C ALA A 36 -32.47 -5.04 -17.74
N ILE A 37 -31.88 -5.20 -18.92
CA ILE A 37 -30.49 -5.65 -19.08
C ILE A 37 -29.52 -4.61 -18.51
N THR A 38 -29.73 -3.32 -18.79
CA THR A 38 -28.88 -2.24 -18.26
C THR A 38 -28.94 -2.20 -16.73
N GLY A 39 -30.13 -2.35 -16.14
CA GLY A 39 -30.29 -2.45 -14.69
C GLY A 39 -29.55 -3.64 -14.09
N LEU A 40 -29.63 -4.82 -14.73
CA LEU A 40 -28.88 -6.01 -14.32
C LEU A 40 -27.37 -5.79 -14.41
N LEU A 41 -26.89 -5.19 -15.50
CA LEU A 41 -25.47 -4.88 -15.67
C LEU A 41 -24.97 -3.91 -14.59
N LEU A 42 -25.74 -2.88 -14.25
CA LEU A 42 -25.35 -1.91 -13.21
C LEU A 42 -25.20 -2.57 -11.83
N VAL A 43 -26.06 -3.55 -11.49
CA VAL A 43 -25.94 -4.30 -10.23
C VAL A 43 -24.66 -5.14 -10.20
N LEU A 44 -24.26 -5.72 -11.34
CA LEU A 44 -23.06 -6.56 -11.44
C LEU A 44 -21.76 -5.77 -11.56
N ILE A 45 -21.81 -4.52 -12.02
CA ILE A 45 -20.64 -3.64 -12.17
C ILE A 45 -20.14 -3.13 -10.81
N ALA A 46 -21.02 -2.90 -9.83
CA ALA A 46 -20.65 -2.41 -8.50
C ALA A 46 -19.60 -3.29 -7.77
N PRO A 47 -19.75 -4.63 -7.65
CA PRO A 47 -18.74 -5.48 -7.02
C PRO A 47 -17.45 -5.60 -7.85
N MET A 48 -17.49 -5.35 -9.16
CA MET A 48 -16.29 -5.37 -10.01
C MET A 48 -15.39 -4.16 -9.72
N PHE A 49 -15.97 -2.98 -9.49
CA PHE A 49 -15.19 -1.79 -9.15
C PHE A 49 -14.55 -1.84 -7.75
N THR A 50 -15.16 -2.54 -6.79
CA THR A 50 -14.57 -2.71 -5.46
C THR A 50 -13.39 -3.70 -5.48
N ALA A 51 -13.50 -4.80 -6.22
CA ALA A 51 -12.42 -5.78 -6.35
C ALA A 51 -11.19 -5.23 -7.08
N ILE A 52 -11.38 -4.42 -8.14
CA ILE A 52 -10.27 -3.83 -8.91
C ILE A 52 -9.48 -2.83 -8.07
N LYS A 53 -10.15 -1.98 -7.27
CA LYS A 53 -9.48 -1.02 -6.38
C LYS A 53 -8.59 -1.72 -5.35
N GLY A 54 -9.08 -2.79 -4.71
CA GLY A 54 -8.30 -3.54 -3.73
C GLY A 54 -6.99 -4.12 -4.28
N GLY A 55 -6.99 -4.67 -5.50
CA GLY A 55 -5.80 -5.27 -6.12
C GLY A 55 -4.75 -4.25 -6.58
N THR A 56 -5.19 -3.10 -7.10
CA THR A 56 -4.28 -2.01 -7.50
C THR A 56 -3.65 -1.31 -6.29
N ASP A 57 -4.40 -1.17 -5.21
CA ASP A 57 -3.94 -0.52 -3.98
C ASP A 57 -2.83 -1.35 -3.32
N VAL A 58 -3.00 -2.68 -3.21
CA VAL A 58 -1.95 -3.57 -2.66
C VAL A 58 -0.69 -3.57 -3.54
N THR A 59 -0.84 -3.61 -4.86
CA THR A 59 0.30 -3.62 -5.78
C THR A 59 1.08 -2.31 -5.70
N SER A 60 0.39 -1.17 -5.70
CA SER A 60 1.02 0.15 -5.56
C SER A 60 1.67 0.34 -4.19
N ALA A 61 1.04 -0.16 -3.12
CA ALA A 61 1.61 -0.19 -1.79
C ALA A 61 2.91 -1.00 -1.75
N ALA A 62 2.92 -2.20 -2.36
CA ALA A 62 4.11 -3.04 -2.44
C ALA A 62 5.25 -2.34 -3.20
N TYR A 63 4.96 -1.69 -4.32
CA TYR A 63 5.96 -0.89 -5.04
C TYR A 63 6.47 0.30 -4.23
N THR A 64 5.60 0.94 -3.45
CA THR A 64 5.99 2.04 -2.56
C THR A 64 6.93 1.56 -1.47
N ILE A 65 6.57 0.48 -0.76
CA ILE A 65 7.41 -0.14 0.28
C ILE A 65 8.76 -0.57 -0.30
N LYS A 66 8.75 -1.22 -1.48
CA LYS A 66 9.99 -1.55 -2.19
C LYS A 66 10.83 -0.31 -2.46
N GLY A 67 10.22 0.79 -2.93
CA GLY A 67 10.91 2.06 -3.16
C GLY A 67 11.53 2.65 -1.89
N VAL A 68 10.85 2.55 -0.74
CA VAL A 68 11.40 2.94 0.57
C VAL A 68 12.65 2.12 0.91
N LEU A 69 12.55 0.79 0.80
CA LEU A 69 13.66 -0.12 1.09
C LEU A 69 14.85 0.08 0.13
N ASP A 70 14.59 0.26 -1.16
CA ASP A 70 15.63 0.56 -2.16
C ASP A 70 16.31 1.90 -1.89
N THR A 71 15.55 2.91 -1.46
CA THR A 71 16.10 4.21 -1.06
C THR A 71 17.00 4.07 0.16
N ALA A 72 16.53 3.38 1.20
CA ALA A 72 17.32 3.13 2.42
C ALA A 72 18.62 2.40 2.08
N ARG A 73 18.54 1.31 1.30
CA ARG A 73 19.70 0.54 0.86
C ARG A 73 20.67 1.36 0.03
N THR A 74 20.16 2.18 -0.89
CA THR A 74 21.00 3.04 -1.74
C THR A 74 21.70 4.10 -0.90
N TYR A 75 20.98 4.71 0.05
CA TYR A 75 21.54 5.69 0.97
C TYR A 75 22.65 5.08 1.84
N ALA A 76 22.41 3.90 2.43
CA ALA A 76 23.40 3.18 3.24
C ALA A 76 24.69 2.93 2.47
N LYS A 77 24.57 2.40 1.24
CA LYS A 77 25.73 2.10 0.38
C LYS A 77 26.45 3.36 -0.08
N ALA A 78 25.73 4.40 -0.46
CA ALA A 78 26.32 5.64 -0.97
C ALA A 78 27.05 6.43 0.12
N ASN A 79 26.57 6.37 1.36
CA ASN A 79 27.12 7.15 2.47
C ASN A 79 27.95 6.32 3.46
N ASN A 80 28.16 5.02 3.18
CA ASN A 80 28.84 4.07 4.07
C ASN A 80 28.36 4.19 5.53
N THR A 81 27.05 4.14 5.73
CA THR A 81 26.39 4.35 7.02
C THR A 81 25.32 3.32 7.29
N TYR A 82 24.94 3.19 8.56
CA TYR A 82 23.82 2.37 8.99
C TYR A 82 22.51 3.13 8.80
N VAL A 83 21.48 2.39 8.36
CA VAL A 83 20.13 2.91 8.12
C VAL A 83 19.11 2.04 8.82
N TRP A 84 18.03 2.66 9.28
CA TRP A 84 16.88 1.99 9.87
C TRP A 84 15.63 2.38 9.10
N VAL A 85 14.76 1.41 8.86
CA VAL A 85 13.46 1.62 8.24
C VAL A 85 12.40 1.23 9.25
N GLY A 86 11.55 2.20 9.59
CA GLY A 86 10.47 2.03 10.54
C GLY A 86 9.16 1.83 9.84
N PHE A 87 8.35 0.90 10.35
CA PHE A 87 6.99 0.65 9.93
C PHE A 87 6.06 0.85 11.12
N TYR A 88 5.00 1.62 10.95
CA TYR A 88 4.03 1.93 11.98
C TYR A 88 2.63 1.92 11.36
N GLU A 89 1.69 1.23 11.99
CA GLU A 89 0.32 1.15 11.48
C GLU A 89 -0.64 1.95 12.35
N GLU A 90 -1.40 2.86 11.74
CA GLU A 90 -2.44 3.63 12.41
C GLU A 90 -3.80 3.43 11.74
N ASP A 91 -4.88 3.70 12.48
CA ASP A 91 -6.22 3.76 11.93
C ASP A 91 -6.45 5.10 11.21
N VAL A 92 -6.88 5.06 9.95
CA VAL A 92 -7.23 6.28 9.18
C VAL A 92 -8.43 7.02 9.76
N SER A 93 -9.27 6.35 10.56
CA SER A 93 -10.45 6.96 11.18
C SER A 93 -10.09 7.85 12.38
N ALA A 94 -8.87 7.70 12.91
CA ALA A 94 -8.34 8.52 14.00
C ALA A 94 -7.47 9.68 13.49
N PRO A 95 -7.42 10.82 14.22
CA PRO A 95 -6.45 11.87 13.94
C PRO A 95 -5.02 11.37 14.10
N SER A 96 -4.20 11.69 13.10
CA SER A 96 -2.78 11.32 13.05
C SER A 96 -1.89 12.44 13.62
N PRO A 97 -0.80 12.15 14.34
CA PRO A 97 -0.35 10.81 14.75
C PRO A 97 -1.22 10.24 15.88
N VAL A 98 -1.48 8.94 15.82
CA VAL A 98 -2.11 8.24 16.94
C VAL A 98 -1.07 8.12 18.07
N GLN A 99 -1.39 8.69 19.24
CA GLN A 99 -0.46 8.69 20.38
C GLN A 99 -0.50 7.33 21.08
N ALA A 100 0.67 6.75 21.37
CA ALA A 100 0.72 5.43 21.98
C ALA A 100 0.21 5.40 23.44
N PRO A 101 -0.19 4.23 23.99
CA PRO A 101 -0.09 2.92 23.36
C PRO A 101 -1.01 2.81 22.15
N ASP A 102 -0.46 2.35 21.04
CA ASP A 102 -1.14 2.37 19.75
C ASP A 102 -2.44 1.56 19.86
N PRO A 103 -3.57 2.07 19.37
CA PRO A 103 -4.82 1.36 19.46
C PRO A 103 -4.72 0.10 18.60
N ARG A 104 -4.80 -1.04 19.27
CA ARG A 104 -5.06 -2.33 18.64
C ARG A 104 -6.34 -2.22 17.85
N CYS A 105 -6.25 -1.98 16.54
CA CYS A 105 -7.45 -1.93 15.75
C CYS A 105 -7.72 -3.23 15.01
N THR A 106 -8.62 -4.01 15.59
CA THR A 106 -9.29 -5.13 14.92
C THR A 106 -10.41 -4.56 14.03
N GLY A 107 -10.21 -4.56 12.71
CA GLY A 107 -11.24 -4.17 11.73
C GLY A 107 -11.22 -2.70 11.29
N CYS A 108 -10.18 -1.93 11.61
CA CYS A 108 -10.01 -0.58 11.05
C CYS A 108 -9.54 -0.61 9.60
N VAL A 109 -9.71 0.54 8.95
CA VAL A 109 -9.01 0.83 7.70
C VAL A 109 -7.59 1.28 8.07
N GLY A 110 -6.62 0.39 7.85
CA GLY A 110 -5.22 0.64 8.21
C GLY A 110 -4.56 1.71 7.32
N ARG A 111 -3.62 2.44 7.90
CA ARG A 111 -2.63 3.25 7.20
C ARG A 111 -1.24 2.88 7.68
N LEU A 112 -0.39 2.55 6.74
CA LEU A 112 1.02 2.30 6.99
C LEU A 112 1.80 3.62 6.91
N VAL A 113 2.48 3.95 8.00
CA VAL A 113 3.42 5.06 8.12
C VAL A 113 4.83 4.49 8.08
N MET A 114 5.71 5.09 7.28
CA MET A 114 7.11 4.66 7.14
C MET A 114 8.07 5.82 7.29
N SER A 115 9.22 5.54 7.90
CA SER A 115 10.33 6.49 8.06
C SER A 115 11.66 5.81 7.79
N ILE A 116 12.61 6.56 7.22
CA ILE A 116 13.99 6.12 7.03
C ILE A 116 14.90 7.09 7.78
N VAL A 117 15.71 6.56 8.70
CA VAL A 117 16.74 7.31 9.41
C VAL A 117 18.11 6.69 9.18
N ALA A 118 19.16 7.50 9.25
CA ALA A 118 20.54 7.07 9.07
C ALA A 118 21.44 7.63 10.15
N SER A 119 22.53 6.94 10.45
CA SER A 119 23.55 7.41 11.37
C SER A 119 24.33 8.56 10.73
N LYS A 120 24.49 9.68 11.45
CA LYS A 120 25.22 10.87 10.97
C LYS A 120 26.71 10.62 10.74
N ASN A 121 27.30 9.76 11.58
CA ASN A 121 28.74 9.52 11.63
C ASN A 121 29.12 8.08 11.27
N GLY A 122 28.17 7.29 10.74
CA GLY A 122 28.40 5.90 10.37
C GLY A 122 28.54 4.96 11.56
N THR A 123 28.27 5.41 12.78
CA THR A 123 28.27 4.54 13.95
C THR A 123 27.10 3.57 13.90
N ASN A 124 27.35 2.35 14.34
CA ASN A 124 26.34 1.33 14.53
C ASN A 124 25.58 1.64 15.84
N LEU A 125 24.47 2.37 15.73
CA LEU A 125 23.65 2.80 16.86
C LEU A 125 22.58 1.75 17.22
N GLY A 126 22.98 0.49 17.39
CA GLY A 126 22.03 -0.60 17.70
C GLY A 126 21.53 -1.39 16.48
N ALA A 127 22.26 -1.39 15.36
CA ALA A 127 22.08 -2.37 14.29
C ALA A 127 22.75 -3.74 14.61
N ASP A 128 23.59 -3.83 15.64
CA ASP A 128 24.13 -5.10 16.14
C ASP A 128 23.23 -5.66 17.26
N ALA A 129 22.80 -6.92 17.12
CA ALA A 129 21.99 -7.64 18.10
C ALA A 129 22.63 -7.74 19.49
N SER A 130 23.96 -7.59 19.60
CA SER A 130 24.70 -7.53 20.87
C SER A 130 24.77 -6.13 21.49
N SER A 131 24.34 -5.10 20.76
CA SER A 131 24.31 -3.72 21.28
C SER A 131 23.33 -3.61 22.46
N ASN A 132 23.58 -2.68 23.36
CA ASN A 132 22.66 -2.32 24.44
C ASN A 132 22.10 -0.94 24.14
N ALA A 133 20.78 -0.81 24.13
CA ALA A 133 20.16 0.49 24.04
C ALA A 133 20.45 1.29 25.33
N THR A 134 20.64 2.60 25.18
CA THR A 134 21.02 3.49 26.28
C THR A 134 19.98 4.61 26.39
N GLY A 135 18.96 4.47 27.25
CA GLY A 135 18.03 5.57 27.56
C GLY A 135 16.73 5.14 28.23
N THR A 136 15.89 6.11 28.62
CA THR A 136 14.50 5.85 29.02
C THR A 136 13.69 5.55 27.76
N GLU A 137 13.09 4.36 27.67
CA GLU A 137 12.48 3.75 26.47
C GLU A 137 13.45 3.33 25.36
N ASN A 138 14.76 3.42 25.59
CA ASN A 138 15.79 2.78 24.76
C ASN A 138 15.77 3.16 23.27
N PHE A 139 15.33 4.38 22.94
CA PHE A 139 15.46 4.91 21.59
C PHE A 139 16.91 4.98 21.13
N ILE A 140 17.11 4.75 19.83
CA ILE A 140 18.32 5.22 19.15
C ILE A 140 18.40 6.75 19.32
N ASP A 141 19.55 7.25 19.75
CA ASP A 141 19.78 8.68 20.00
C ASP A 141 19.43 9.52 18.75
N ALA A 142 18.32 10.25 18.82
CA ALA A 142 17.80 11.08 17.74
C ALA A 142 18.78 12.19 17.32
N THR A 143 19.73 12.58 18.17
CA THR A 143 20.76 13.56 17.83
C THR A 143 21.84 12.99 16.92
N GLN A 144 22.06 11.67 16.95
CA GLN A 144 22.99 10.95 16.08
C GLN A 144 22.34 10.49 14.77
N LEU A 145 21.05 10.72 14.62
CA LEU A 145 20.28 10.33 13.44
C LEU A 145 19.97 11.52 12.52
N VAL A 146 19.99 11.24 11.22
CA VAL A 146 19.47 12.12 10.18
C VAL A 146 18.33 11.45 9.45
N GLN A 147 17.29 12.22 9.15
CA GLN A 147 16.17 11.76 8.34
C GLN A 147 16.62 11.63 6.88
N VAL A 148 16.45 10.46 6.27
CA VAL A 148 16.84 10.24 4.87
C VAL A 148 15.81 10.83 3.91
N ASN A 149 14.52 10.62 4.19
CA ASN A 149 13.40 11.13 3.40
C ASN A 149 12.25 11.58 4.30
N LYS A 150 11.32 12.36 3.76
CA LYS A 150 10.07 12.69 4.45
C LYS A 150 9.30 11.42 4.85
N LEU A 151 8.49 11.54 5.89
CA LEU A 151 7.55 10.51 6.32
C LEU A 151 6.65 10.09 5.15
N ILE A 152 6.48 8.78 4.95
CA ILE A 152 5.65 8.20 3.89
C ILE A 152 4.41 7.58 4.53
N LYS A 153 3.24 7.80 3.91
CA LYS A 153 1.95 7.25 4.37
C LYS A 153 1.27 6.53 3.23
N ILE A 154 0.77 5.33 3.49
CA ILE A 154 -0.01 4.52 2.56
C ILE A 154 -1.35 4.25 3.24
N ASP A 155 -2.42 4.84 2.70
CA ASP A 155 -3.79 4.62 3.19
C ASP A 155 -4.32 3.25 2.73
N ASN A 156 -5.32 2.75 3.47
CA ASN A 156 -6.05 1.52 3.15
C ASN A 156 -5.14 0.28 3.06
N LEU A 157 -4.09 0.24 3.89
CA LEU A 157 -3.13 -0.85 3.98
C LEU A 157 -3.05 -1.36 5.42
N HIS A 158 -3.25 -2.66 5.58
CA HIS A 158 -3.07 -3.40 6.82
C HIS A 158 -1.96 -4.43 6.64
N LEU A 159 -1.06 -4.55 7.61
CA LEU A 159 -0.04 -5.60 7.59
C LEU A 159 -0.57 -6.83 8.35
N PRO A 160 -0.91 -7.94 7.65
CA PRO A 160 -1.48 -9.10 8.32
C PRO A 160 -0.46 -9.78 9.24
N LEU A 161 -0.98 -10.41 10.29
CA LEU A 161 -0.20 -11.28 11.16
C LEU A 161 0.23 -12.53 10.39
N PHE A 162 1.52 -12.79 10.45
CA PHE A 162 2.19 -13.81 9.68
C PHE A 162 2.83 -14.80 10.62
N ALA A 163 2.36 -16.05 10.65
CA ALA A 163 2.94 -17.07 11.52
C ALA A 163 4.46 -17.21 11.30
N LEU A 164 5.20 -17.56 12.36
CA LEU A 164 6.59 -17.95 12.23
C LEU A 164 6.70 -19.17 11.31
N GLY A 165 7.67 -19.13 10.41
CA GLY A 165 7.96 -20.27 9.56
C GLY A 165 8.36 -21.47 10.42
N THR A 166 7.81 -22.64 10.13
CA THR A 166 8.07 -23.87 10.90
C THR A 166 9.38 -24.56 10.49
N GLY A 167 10.14 -23.98 9.55
CA GLY A 167 11.36 -24.58 9.02
C GLY A 167 11.11 -25.76 8.08
N GLY A 168 9.94 -25.80 7.44
CA GLY A 168 9.58 -26.84 6.47
C GLY A 168 10.25 -26.68 5.10
N THR A 169 10.02 -27.65 4.21
CA THR A 169 10.58 -27.70 2.84
C THR A 169 9.61 -27.17 1.75
N GLY A 170 8.56 -26.45 2.14
CA GLY A 170 7.52 -25.96 1.22
C GLY A 170 7.74 -24.52 0.73
N ASP A 171 7.05 -24.17 -0.37
CA ASP A 171 7.06 -22.83 -0.98
C ASP A 171 5.96 -21.91 -0.42
N THR A 172 5.25 -22.33 0.63
CA THR A 172 4.27 -21.48 1.31
C THR A 172 4.95 -20.55 2.31
N PHE A 173 4.31 -19.44 2.61
CA PHE A 173 4.82 -18.46 3.57
C PHE A 173 5.14 -19.08 4.95
N ASP A 174 4.37 -20.09 5.39
CA ASP A 174 4.56 -20.82 6.65
C ASP A 174 5.70 -21.85 6.62
N ALA A 175 6.20 -22.18 5.43
CA ALA A 175 7.30 -23.11 5.23
C ALA A 175 8.66 -22.39 5.07
N ARG A 176 8.71 -21.05 5.14
CA ARG A 176 9.97 -20.31 5.14
C ARG A 176 10.87 -20.74 6.31
N PRO A 177 12.21 -20.75 6.15
CA PRO A 177 13.12 -20.98 7.27
C PRO A 177 12.89 -19.97 8.40
N SER A 178 12.94 -20.44 9.64
CA SER A 178 12.92 -19.55 10.80
C SER A 178 14.23 -18.74 10.85
N PRO A 179 14.20 -17.45 11.22
CA PRO A 179 15.41 -16.67 11.47
C PRO A 179 16.34 -17.40 12.45
N THR A 180 17.64 -17.39 12.18
CA THR A 180 18.67 -18.02 13.03
C THR A 180 19.59 -16.93 13.57
N PRO A 181 19.79 -16.81 14.90
CA PRO A 181 19.24 -17.64 15.97
C PRO A 181 17.72 -17.52 16.13
N ALA A 182 17.04 -18.60 16.53
CA ALA A 182 15.59 -18.59 16.74
C ALA A 182 15.15 -17.65 17.88
N SER A 183 16.05 -17.29 18.80
CA SER A 183 15.84 -16.25 19.81
C SER A 183 15.63 -14.87 19.20
N ASP A 184 16.10 -14.66 17.98
CA ASP A 184 16.08 -13.37 17.30
C ASP A 184 14.90 -13.27 16.32
N ALA A 185 14.25 -14.40 16.03
CA ALA A 185 13.06 -14.49 15.20
C ALA A 185 11.89 -13.58 15.62
N PRO A 186 11.67 -13.29 16.91
CA PRO A 186 10.71 -12.26 17.32
C PRO A 186 11.08 -10.86 16.81
N PHE A 187 12.35 -10.50 16.73
CA PHE A 187 12.81 -9.15 16.36
C PHE A 187 12.81 -8.84 14.86
N SER A 188 12.49 -9.80 13.98
CA SER A 188 12.60 -9.66 12.53
C SER A 188 11.27 -9.88 11.77
N ARG A 189 10.12 -9.68 12.43
CA ARG A 189 8.79 -9.96 11.85
C ARG A 189 8.05 -8.68 11.46
N PHE A 190 7.62 -8.64 10.20
CA PHE A 190 6.68 -7.63 9.70
C PHE A 190 5.23 -7.95 10.11
N GLY A 191 4.48 -6.95 10.58
CA GLY A 191 3.02 -7.04 10.77
C GLY A 191 2.52 -7.38 12.17
N GLU A 192 3.35 -7.29 13.21
CA GLU A 192 2.97 -7.74 14.56
C GLU A 192 2.48 -6.65 15.52
N LEU A 193 2.01 -5.50 15.02
CA LEU A 193 1.73 -4.37 15.90
C LEU A 193 0.65 -4.65 16.95
N ASN A 194 -0.20 -5.69 16.87
CA ASN A 194 -1.45 -5.70 17.63
C ASN A 194 -2.04 -7.05 18.15
N ALA A 195 -1.33 -8.18 18.20
CA ALA A 195 -1.89 -9.46 18.71
C ALA A 195 -1.58 -9.78 20.20
N LEU A 196 -2.34 -10.71 20.79
CA LEU A 196 -2.04 -11.28 22.11
C LEU A 196 -0.88 -12.32 22.01
N PRO A 197 -0.11 -12.53 23.09
CA PRO A 197 0.94 -13.55 23.12
C PRO A 197 0.40 -14.93 22.69
N PRO A 198 1.17 -15.71 21.91
CA PRO A 198 2.58 -15.51 21.51
C PRO A 198 2.76 -14.75 20.18
N ASN A 199 1.70 -14.19 19.59
CA ASN A 199 1.73 -13.50 18.29
C ASN A 199 1.87 -11.97 18.42
N THR A 200 2.43 -11.50 19.54
CA THR A 200 2.73 -10.09 19.78
C THR A 200 4.04 -9.75 19.09
N ALA A 201 4.16 -8.52 18.55
CA ALA A 201 5.47 -7.95 18.26
C ALA A 201 6.38 -8.16 19.47
N PRO A 202 7.69 -8.41 19.24
CA PRO A 202 8.66 -8.62 20.30
C PRO A 202 8.52 -7.51 21.33
N TYR A 203 8.02 -7.91 22.49
CA TYR A 203 7.73 -7.05 23.61
C TYR A 203 8.98 -7.00 24.48
N GLU A 204 9.75 -5.93 24.40
CA GLU A 204 10.81 -5.67 25.38
C GLU A 204 10.18 -4.90 26.55
N ALA A 205 10.05 -5.56 27.70
CA ALA A 205 9.42 -4.98 28.90
C ALA A 205 10.15 -3.72 29.37
N THR A 206 11.46 -3.66 29.14
CA THR A 206 12.30 -2.50 29.45
C THR A 206 12.10 -1.33 28.47
N ASN A 207 11.52 -1.56 27.29
CA ASN A 207 11.31 -0.54 26.24
C ASN A 207 9.84 -0.13 26.08
N GLY A 208 9.03 -0.30 27.12
CA GLY A 208 7.59 0.01 27.05
C GLY A 208 6.82 -0.86 26.05
N GLY A 209 7.37 -2.02 25.66
CA GLY A 209 6.76 -2.94 24.70
C GLY A 209 7.18 -2.75 23.24
N LEU A 210 8.23 -1.98 22.97
CA LEU A 210 8.85 -1.85 21.64
C LEU A 210 9.93 -2.92 21.43
N THR A 211 10.43 -3.05 20.19
CA THR A 211 11.61 -3.85 19.83
C THR A 211 12.87 -3.36 20.55
N LYS A 212 14.00 -4.06 20.38
CA LYS A 212 15.24 -3.75 21.11
C LYS A 212 15.81 -2.34 20.88
N PHE A 213 15.64 -1.74 19.69
CA PHE A 213 16.25 -0.45 19.33
C PHE A 213 15.30 0.50 18.57
N PRO A 214 14.15 0.90 19.14
CA PRO A 214 13.20 1.75 18.44
C PRO A 214 13.83 3.09 18.06
N PHE A 215 13.26 3.77 17.06
CA PHE A 215 13.64 5.16 16.75
C PHE A 215 12.41 6.05 16.63
N GLN A 216 12.60 7.33 16.87
CA GLN A 216 11.52 8.32 16.80
C GLN A 216 11.51 9.07 15.47
N TYR A 217 10.36 9.66 15.14
CA TYR A 217 10.25 10.73 14.16
C TYR A 217 9.57 11.95 14.79
N PRO A 218 10.04 13.19 14.53
CA PRO A 218 11.25 13.51 13.79
C PRO A 218 12.53 13.20 14.59
N VAL A 219 13.67 13.20 13.90
CA VAL A 219 15.02 13.14 14.49
C VAL A 219 15.73 14.50 14.36
N GLY A 220 16.71 14.78 15.20
CA GLY A 220 17.40 16.07 15.18
C GLY A 220 18.19 16.40 16.44
N SER A 221 18.88 17.54 16.39
CA SER A 221 19.57 18.15 17.53
C SER A 221 19.16 19.62 17.62
N PRO A 222 18.59 20.10 18.75
CA PRO A 222 18.23 19.35 19.96
C PRO A 222 17.19 18.26 19.71
N VAL A 223 17.06 17.29 20.63
CA VAL A 223 16.11 16.17 20.50
C VAL A 223 14.68 16.73 20.38
N PRO A 224 13.97 16.49 19.27
CA PRO A 224 12.61 16.97 19.12
C PRO A 224 11.62 16.07 19.89
N THR A 225 10.47 16.62 20.24
CA THR A 225 9.33 15.82 20.72
C THR A 225 8.93 14.84 19.64
N TRP A 226 8.86 13.56 19.98
CA TRP A 226 8.48 12.52 19.05
C TRP A 226 6.99 12.64 18.66
N GLN A 227 6.71 12.42 17.38
CA GLN A 227 5.37 12.27 16.82
C GLN A 227 5.04 10.80 16.58
N TYR A 228 6.04 10.02 16.12
CA TYR A 228 5.94 8.58 15.92
C TYR A 228 7.08 7.86 16.64
N ARG A 229 6.76 6.65 17.10
CA ARG A 229 7.72 5.69 17.64
C ARG A 229 7.73 4.48 16.71
N PHE A 230 8.85 4.25 16.04
CA PHE A 230 9.01 3.12 15.13
C PHE A 230 9.73 1.98 15.85
N PRO A 231 9.13 0.79 15.95
CA PRO A 231 9.89 -0.39 16.30
C PRO A 231 10.96 -0.63 15.23
N SER A 232 12.20 -0.85 15.66
CA SER A 232 13.28 -1.33 14.79
C SER A 232 13.03 -2.77 14.40
N GLN A 233 12.96 -3.02 13.09
CA GLN A 233 12.84 -4.34 12.48
C GLN A 233 14.15 -4.72 11.80
#